data_AF-A0A1M5ZTC0-F1
#
_entry.id   AF-A0A1M5ZTC0-F1
#
_cell.length_a   1.000
_cell.length_b   1.000
_cell.length_c   1.000
_cell.angle_alpha   90.00
_cell.angle_beta   90.00
_cell.angle_gamma   90.00
#
_symmetry.space_group_name_H-M   'P 1'
#
loop_
_entity.id
_entity.type
_entity.pdbx_description
1 polymer ?
#
loop_
_entity_poly.entity_id
_entity_poly.type
_entity_poly.pdbx_seq_one_letter_code
_entity_poly.pdbx_strand_id
1 'polypeptide(L)'
;MAVSEEETERIKARYTGSELAQSYNWSYEYIAENMIVVSAQYTVDYDNTKVPYQEGALSQDFILIREYTGSGSSWLIWDGASPK
;
A
#
# COMPACT_ATOMS: atom_id res chain seq x y z
N MET A 1 -11.06 -0.27 7.81
CA MET A 1 -9.70 -0.51 7.30
C MET A 1 -8.99 -1.39 8.32
N ALA A 2 -8.21 -2.37 7.88
CA ALA A 2 -7.45 -3.25 8.76
C ALA A 2 -6.08 -3.56 8.13
N VAL A 3 -5.06 -3.76 8.96
CA VAL A 3 -3.77 -4.28 8.48
C VAL A 3 -3.97 -5.75 8.12
N SER A 4 -3.53 -6.16 6.93
CA SER A 4 -3.55 -7.55 6.48
C SER A 4 -2.17 -8.16 6.66
N GLU A 5 -2.01 -9.03 7.66
CA GLU A 5 -0.73 -9.66 7.97
C GLU A 5 -0.25 -10.59 6.85
N GLU A 6 -1.16 -11.42 6.30
CA GLU A 6 -0.87 -12.32 5.18
C GLU A 6 -0.37 -11.56 3.95
N GLU A 7 -1.08 -10.51 3.56
CA GLU A 7 -0.70 -9.67 2.43
C GLU A 7 0.59 -8.90 2.71
N THR A 8 0.79 -8.49 3.96
CA THR A 8 2.04 -7.84 4.39
C THR A 8 3.23 -8.77 4.20
N GLU A 9 3.15 -10.03 4.63
CA GLU A 9 4.24 -10.99 4.43
C GLU A 9 4.50 -11.27 2.95
N ARG A 10 3.43 -11.46 2.17
CA ARG A 10 3.55 -11.70 0.72
C ARG A 10 4.22 -10.52 0.00
N ILE A 11 3.84 -9.30 0.33
CA ILE A 11 4.41 -8.09 -0.26
C ILE A 11 5.86 -7.89 0.20
N LYS A 12 6.17 -8.09 1.49
CA LYS A 12 7.56 -8.05 1.97
C LYS A 12 8.44 -9.04 1.22
N ALA A 13 8.00 -10.28 1.04
CA ALA A 13 8.74 -11.28 0.28
C ALA A 13 8.96 -10.85 -1.19
N ARG A 14 7.97 -10.20 -1.82
CA ARG A 14 8.08 -9.69 -3.19
C ARG A 14 9.10 -8.55 -3.33
N TYR A 15 9.14 -7.64 -2.36
CA TYR A 15 10.05 -6.48 -2.40
C TYR A 15 11.46 -6.82 -1.93
N THR A 16 11.61 -7.76 -1.01
CA THR A 16 12.89 -8.20 -0.44
C THR A 16 13.82 -8.67 -1.55
N GLY A 17 14.93 -7.94 -1.75
CA GLY A 17 15.95 -8.27 -2.75
C GLY A 17 15.59 -7.91 -4.20
N SER A 18 14.43 -7.29 -4.42
CA SER A 18 14.00 -6.84 -5.75
C SER A 18 14.85 -5.69 -6.26
N GLU A 19 14.97 -5.56 -7.59
CA GLU A 19 15.62 -4.41 -8.24
C GLU A 19 14.96 -3.09 -7.84
N LEU A 20 13.64 -3.10 -7.65
CA LEU A 20 12.89 -1.93 -7.21
C LEU A 20 13.33 -1.50 -5.82
N ALA A 21 13.38 -2.41 -4.84
CA ALA A 21 13.90 -2.10 -3.50
C ALA A 21 15.33 -1.55 -3.54
N GLN A 22 16.20 -2.12 -4.39
CA GLN A 22 17.57 -1.64 -4.57
C GLN A 22 17.61 -0.22 -5.14
N SER A 23 16.76 0.11 -6.12
CA SER A 23 16.67 1.46 -6.71
C SER A 23 16.24 2.54 -5.70
N TYR A 24 15.46 2.15 -4.68
CA TYR A 24 15.06 3.02 -3.57
C TYR A 24 15.96 2.89 -2.33
N ASN A 25 17.05 2.12 -2.45
CA ASN A 25 18.01 1.87 -1.38
C ASN A 25 17.36 1.30 -0.11
N TRP A 26 16.33 0.47 -0.28
CA TRP A 26 15.64 -0.22 0.80
C TRP A 26 16.39 -1.49 1.20
N SER A 27 16.86 -1.52 2.45
CA SER A 27 17.45 -2.73 3.02
C SER A 27 16.38 -3.77 3.35
N TYR A 28 16.82 -5.00 3.59
CA TYR A 28 15.94 -6.07 4.05
C TYR A 28 15.25 -5.71 5.38
N GLU A 29 16.01 -5.10 6.30
CA GLU A 29 15.52 -4.62 7.59
C GLU A 29 14.51 -3.49 7.41
N TYR A 30 14.77 -2.55 6.49
CA TYR A 30 13.83 -1.49 6.20
C TYR A 30 12.49 -2.05 5.74
N ILE A 31 12.48 -3.00 4.79
CA ILE A 31 11.24 -3.65 4.31
C ILE A 31 10.54 -4.42 5.44
N ALA A 32 11.30 -5.14 6.27
CA ALA A 32 10.75 -5.93 7.35
C ALA A 32 10.02 -5.09 8.40
N GLU A 33 10.53 -3.90 8.71
CA GLU A 33 9.99 -3.05 9.79
C GLU A 33 9.05 -1.95 9.29
N ASN A 34 9.23 -1.50 8.04
CA ASN A 34 8.63 -0.26 7.55
C ASN A 34 7.68 -0.47 6.37
N MET A 35 7.27 -1.71 6.07
CA MET A 35 6.29 -2.01 5.03
C MET A 35 5.11 -2.80 5.60
N ILE A 36 3.88 -2.35 5.32
CA ILE A 36 2.64 -3.04 5.69
C ILE A 36 1.61 -2.97 4.56
N VAL A 37 0.63 -3.87 4.58
CA VAL A 37 -0.55 -3.81 3.71
C VAL A 37 -1.77 -3.49 4.55
N VAL A 38 -2.57 -2.53 4.08
CA VAL A 38 -3.86 -2.17 4.68
C VAL A 38 -4.98 -2.44 3.69
N SER A 39 -5.95 -3.26 4.09
CA SER A 39 -7.19 -3.48 3.36
C SER A 39 -8.21 -2.43 3.77
N ALA A 40 -8.67 -1.65 2.80
CA ALA A 40 -9.66 -0.61 2.97
C ALA A 40 -10.98 -1.01 2.33
N GLN A 41 -12.09 -0.64 2.97
CA GLN A 41 -13.42 -0.68 2.39
C GLN A 41 -13.97 0.75 2.42
N TYR A 42 -14.45 1.22 1.28
CA TYR A 42 -14.95 2.59 1.13
C TYR A 42 -16.00 2.64 0.03
N THR A 43 -16.86 3.64 0.07
CA THR A 43 -17.86 3.88 -0.98
C THR A 43 -17.42 5.06 -1.83
N VAL A 44 -17.49 4.92 -3.16
CA VAL A 44 -17.25 6.03 -4.09
C VAL A 44 -18.46 6.27 -4.96
N ASP A 45 -18.75 7.55 -5.17
CA ASP A 45 -19.72 8.04 -6.13
C ASP A 45 -18.94 8.81 -7.21
N TYR A 46 -18.83 8.25 -8.40
CA TYR A 46 -18.12 8.84 -9.53
C TYR A 46 -19.12 9.47 -10.50
N ASP A 47 -18.74 10.60 -11.08
CA ASP A 47 -19.41 11.09 -12.28
C ASP A 47 -19.06 10.19 -13.47
N ASN A 48 -19.84 9.12 -13.64
CA ASN A 48 -19.64 8.10 -14.65
C ASN A 48 -19.89 8.58 -16.09
N THR A 49 -20.30 9.84 -16.27
CA THR A 49 -20.29 10.49 -17.59
C THR A 49 -18.89 10.94 -18.01
N LYS A 50 -17.96 11.08 -17.05
CA LYS A 50 -16.58 11.53 -17.28
C LYS A 50 -15.56 10.40 -17.21
N VAL A 51 -15.74 9.44 -16.30
CA VAL A 51 -14.81 8.32 -16.10
C VAL A 51 -15.59 7.02 -15.94
N PRO A 52 -15.25 5.93 -16.63
CA PRO A 52 -16.00 4.68 -16.54
C PRO A 52 -15.47 3.81 -15.37
N TYR A 53 -15.52 4.34 -14.14
CA TYR A 53 -14.99 3.64 -12.96
C TYR A 53 -16.08 2.93 -12.17
N GLN A 54 -15.70 1.85 -11.48
CA GLN A 54 -16.61 1.14 -10.60
C GLN A 54 -17.02 2.05 -9.44
N GLU A 55 -18.33 2.22 -9.24
CA GLU A 55 -18.92 2.99 -8.14
C GLU A 55 -19.49 2.07 -7.06
N GLY A 56 -19.88 2.65 -5.93
CA GLY A 56 -20.45 1.93 -4.81
C GLY A 56 -19.40 1.44 -3.83
N ALA A 57 -19.69 0.34 -3.13
CA ALA A 57 -18.81 -0.22 -2.11
C ALA A 57 -17.63 -0.96 -2.78
N LEU A 58 -16.42 -0.49 -2.48
CA LEU A 58 -15.17 -1.01 -3.01
C LEU A 58 -14.28 -1.50 -1.87
N SER A 59 -13.49 -2.53 -2.17
CA SER A 59 -12.38 -2.98 -1.33
C SER A 59 -11.05 -2.81 -2.07
N GLN A 60 -10.03 -2.24 -1.42
CA GLN A 60 -8.71 -2.04 -2.01
C GLN A 60 -7.60 -2.31 -0.99
N ASP A 61 -6.55 -2.99 -1.43
CA ASP A 61 -5.33 -3.21 -0.64
C ASP A 61 -4.29 -2.15 -0.98
N PHE A 62 -3.76 -1.48 0.03
CA PHE A 62 -2.72 -0.46 -0.09
C PHE A 62 -1.43 -0.92 0.58
N ILE A 63 -0.32 -0.83 -0.14
CA ILE A 63 1.02 -1.01 0.41
C ILE A 63 1.45 0.32 1.01
N LEU A 64 1.74 0.33 2.31
CA LEU A 64 2.23 1.50 3.02
C LEU A 64 3.69 1.33 3.37
N ILE A 65 4.46 2.42 3.23
CA ILE A 65 5.83 2.52 3.72
C ILE A 65 5.93 3.57 4.82
N ARG A 66 6.77 3.32 5.83
CA ARG A 66 7.01 4.27 6.91
C ARG A 66 8.07 5.29 6.49
N GLU A 67 7.69 6.55 6.59
CA GLU A 67 8.58 7.69 6.42
C GLU A 67 8.91 8.28 7.80
N TYR A 68 10.19 8.55 8.04
CA TYR A 68 10.68 9.22 9.23
C TYR A 68 11.00 10.67 8.89
N THR A 69 10.34 11.60 9.58
CA THR A 69 10.59 13.04 9.49
C THR A 69 11.15 13.54 10.81
N GLY A 70 11.75 14.74 10.82
CA GLY A 70 12.37 15.30 12.03
C GLY A 70 11.42 15.47 13.23
N SER A 71 10.10 15.40 13.02
CA SER A 71 9.07 15.55 14.06
C SER A 71 8.28 14.27 14.35
N GLY A 72 8.56 13.14 13.67
CA GLY A 72 7.85 11.88 13.90
C GLY A 72 7.94 10.91 12.73
N SER A 73 7.02 9.96 12.70
CA SER A 73 6.90 9.00 11.59
C SER A 73 5.48 8.99 11.03
N SER A 74 5.37 8.96 9.71
CA SER A 74 4.12 8.87 8.96
C SER A 74 4.12 7.63 8.08
N TRP A 75 2.93 7.15 7.73
CA TRP A 75 2.76 6.10 6.72
C TRP A 75 2.34 6.74 5.40
N LEU A 76 3.05 6.41 4.33
CA LEU A 76 2.74 6.86 2.97
C LEU A 76 2.20 5.69 2.15
N ILE A 77 1.23 5.96 1.28
CA ILE A 77 0.80 4.99 0.27
C ILE A 77 1.91 4.89 -0.78
N TRP A 78 2.54 3.73 -0.83
CA TRP A 78 3.54 3.40 -1.83
C TRP A 78 2.89 2.94 -3.13
N ASP A 79 1.93 2.04 -3.01
CA ASP A 79 1.23 1.44 -4.15
C ASP A 79 -0.14 0.90 -3.70
N GLY A 80 -1.04 0.65 -4.64
CA GLY A 80 -2.38 0.14 -4.38
C GLY A 80 -2.82 -0.86 -5.43
N ALA A 81 -3.39 -2.00 -5.00
CA ALA A 81 -4.03 -2.94 -5.89
C ALA A 81 -5.25 -2.30 -6.57
N SER A 82 -5.73 -2.84 -7.69
CA SER A 82 -7.00 -2.36 -8.26
C SER A 82 -8.15 -2.58 -7.27
N PRO A 83 -9.08 -1.60 -7.13
CA PRO A 83 -10.29 -1.77 -6.33
C PRO A 83 -11.12 -2.98 -6.80
N LYS A 84 -11.75 -3.67 -5.85
CA LYS A 84 -12.62 -4.84 -6.05
C LYS A 84 -14.04 -4.50 -5.60
#